data_AF-A0A1J5B5M8-F1
#
_entry.id   AF-A0A1J5B5M8-F1
#
_cell.length_a   1.000
_cell.length_b   1.000
_cell.length_c   1.000
_cell.angle_alpha   90.00
_cell.angle_beta   90.00
_cell.angle_gamma   90.00
#
_symmetry.space_group_name_H-M   'P 1'
#
loop_
_entity.id
_entity.type
_entity.pdbx_description
1 polymer ?
#
loop_
_entity_poly.entity_id
_entity_poly.type
_entity_poly.pdbx_seq_one_letter_code
_entity_poly.pdbx_strand_id
1 'polypeptide(L)'
;MIILLFISASFVILTKWADIYSTLRFLKRGNIAMERNSFAKYLMSKFGIMIVVWSIFLFSVLLVAFVLWQVKQSQNEIYQWSFVVVSCIVSAFQASVARFNFTGKSNYLVRLVSRFNLYK
;
A
#
# COMPACT_ATOMS: atom_id res chain seq x y z
N MET A 1 5.80 -24.59 0.09
CA MET A 1 6.36 -23.23 0.32
C MET A 1 6.18 -22.29 -0.87
N ILE A 2 6.58 -22.66 -2.08
CA ILE A 2 6.46 -21.80 -3.29
C ILE A 2 5.04 -21.26 -3.51
N ILE A 3 4.02 -22.12 -3.39
CA ILE A 3 2.60 -21.71 -3.52
C ILE A 3 2.25 -20.60 -2.50
N LEU A 4 2.74 -20.73 -1.26
CA LEU A 4 2.49 -19.77 -0.19
C LEU A 4 3.09 -18.39 -0.53
N LEU A 5 4.30 -18.36 -1.09
CA LEU A 5 4.96 -17.11 -1.51
C LEU A 5 4.14 -16.39 -2.60
N PHE A 6 3.63 -17.11 -3.59
CA PHE A 6 2.78 -16.52 -4.63
C PHE A 6 1.43 -16.05 -4.10
N ILE A 7 0.82 -16.80 -3.16
CA ILE A 7 -0.41 -16.37 -2.47
C ILE A 7 -0.14 -15.08 -1.69
N SER A 8 0.93 -15.04 -0.88
CA SER A 8 1.31 -13.86 -0.10
C SER A 8 1.59 -12.64 -0.98
N ALA A 9 2.35 -12.80 -2.07
CA ALA A 9 2.61 -11.73 -3.03
C ALA A 9 1.31 -11.24 -3.70
N SER A 10 0.44 -12.16 -4.12
CA SER A 10 -0.85 -11.81 -4.71
C SER A 10 -1.72 -11.03 -3.73
N PHE A 11 -1.72 -11.42 -2.45
CA PHE A 11 -2.48 -10.76 -1.40
C PHE A 11 -2.00 -9.32 -1.16
N VAL A 12 -0.68 -9.10 -1.14
CA VAL A 12 -0.08 -7.75 -1.04
C VAL A 12 -0.46 -6.90 -2.25
N ILE A 13 -0.39 -7.46 -3.46
CA ILE A 13 -0.75 -6.72 -4.69
C ILE A 13 -2.24 -6.35 -4.69
N LEU A 14 -3.13 -7.28 -4.33
CA LEU A 14 -4.57 -7.05 -4.27
C LEU A 14 -4.95 -6.03 -3.20
N THR A 15 -4.34 -6.12 -2.01
CA THR A 15 -4.60 -5.15 -0.93
C THR A 15 -4.03 -3.77 -1.27
N LYS A 16 -2.89 -3.70 -1.96
CA LYS A 16 -2.36 -2.43 -2.49
C LYS A 16 -3.27 -1.81 -3.54
N TRP A 17 -3.83 -2.63 -4.42
CA TRP A 17 -4.82 -2.16 -5.40
C TRP A 17 -6.06 -1.59 -4.71
N ALA A 18 -6.58 -2.28 -3.70
CA ALA A 18 -7.72 -1.79 -2.90
C ALA A 18 -7.40 -0.49 -2.14
N ASP A 19 -6.20 -0.40 -1.54
CA ASP A 19 -5.68 0.81 -0.89
C ASP A 19 -5.67 2.00 -1.85
N ILE A 20 -5.14 1.81 -3.06
CA ILE A 20 -5.08 2.86 -4.08
C ILE A 20 -6.46 3.24 -4.61
N TYR A 21 -7.31 2.26 -4.92
CA TYR A 21 -8.67 2.50 -5.38
C TYR A 21 -9.47 3.33 -4.35
N SER A 22 -9.35 2.96 -3.07
CA SER A 22 -9.98 3.70 -1.97
C SER A 22 -9.41 5.11 -1.80
N THR A 23 -8.10 5.29 -1.99
CA THR A 23 -7.42 6.59 -1.93
C THR A 23 -7.86 7.50 -3.06
N LEU A 24 -7.96 6.98 -4.29
CA LEU A 24 -8.49 7.73 -5.44
C LEU A 24 -9.92 8.18 -5.19
N ARG A 25 -10.75 7.31 -4.60
CA ARG A 25 -12.13 7.66 -4.23
C ARG A 25 -12.17 8.74 -3.15
N PHE A 26 -11.28 8.67 -2.16
CA PHE A 26 -11.16 9.65 -1.09
C PHE A 26 -10.71 11.02 -1.63
N LEU A 27 -9.64 11.06 -2.43
CA LEU A 27 -9.12 12.29 -3.04
C LEU A 27 -10.13 12.95 -3.99
N LYS A 28 -10.91 12.16 -4.73
CA LYS A 28 -12.02 12.68 -5.56
C LYS A 28 -13.12 13.36 -4.73
N ARG A 29 -13.34 12.95 -3.48
CA ARG A 29 -14.31 13.57 -2.57
C ARG A 29 -13.74 14.78 -1.82
N GLY A 30 -12.47 14.73 -1.44
CA GLY A 30 -11.83 15.68 -0.52
C GLY A 30 -11.00 16.79 -1.17
N ASN A 31 -10.82 16.77 -2.49
CA ASN A 31 -9.84 17.58 -3.24
C ASN A 31 -8.36 17.27 -2.90
N ILE A 32 -7.45 17.59 -3.82
CA ILE A 32 -5.98 17.46 -3.67
C ILE A 32 -5.46 18.24 -2.43
N ALA A 33 -6.22 19.24 -1.98
CA ALA A 33 -5.87 20.05 -0.82
C ALA A 33 -5.75 19.25 0.49
N MET A 34 -6.40 18.07 0.59
CA MET A 34 -6.28 17.18 1.75
C MET A 34 -4.97 16.37 1.78
N GLU A 35 -4.22 16.31 0.68
CA GLU A 35 -2.91 15.63 0.64
C GLU A 35 -1.87 16.47 1.38
N ARG A 36 -1.36 15.94 2.51
CA ARG A 36 -0.38 16.64 3.36
C ARG A 36 1.03 16.62 2.79
N ASN A 37 1.38 15.58 2.06
CA ASN A 37 2.72 15.43 1.54
C ASN A 37 2.94 16.44 0.41
N SER A 38 3.72 17.48 0.68
CA SER A 38 4.00 18.56 -0.29
C SER A 38 4.60 18.04 -1.59
N PHE A 39 5.42 16.99 -1.51
CA PHE A 39 6.01 16.34 -2.68
C PHE A 39 4.94 15.58 -3.49
N ALA A 40 4.09 14.80 -2.82
CA ALA A 40 2.99 14.10 -3.47
C ALA A 40 2.00 15.09 -4.12
N LYS A 41 1.69 16.17 -3.42
CA LYS A 41 0.82 17.25 -3.90
C LYS A 41 1.40 17.94 -5.13
N TYR A 42 2.70 18.24 -5.14
CA TYR A 42 3.39 18.81 -6.30
C TYR A 42 3.37 17.88 -7.50
N LEU A 43 3.65 16.59 -7.30
CA LEU A 43 3.58 15.61 -8.38
C LEU A 43 2.15 15.47 -8.92
N MET A 44 1.16 15.38 -8.04
CA MET A 44 -0.25 15.25 -8.42
C MET A 44 -0.79 16.48 -9.13
N SER A 45 -0.33 17.69 -8.77
CA SER A 45 -0.73 18.92 -9.47
C SER A 45 -0.06 19.04 -10.84
N LYS A 46 1.19 18.57 -10.99
CA LYS A 46 1.96 18.67 -12.23
C LYS A 46 1.61 17.59 -13.26
N PHE A 47 1.45 16.34 -12.82
CA PHE A 47 1.25 15.18 -13.70
C PHE A 47 -0.18 14.61 -13.63
N GLY A 48 -1.01 15.09 -12.71
CA GLY A 48 -2.35 14.57 -12.48
C GLY A 48 -2.38 13.41 -11.48
N ILE A 49 -3.43 13.38 -10.65
CA ILE A 49 -3.60 12.42 -9.55
C ILE A 49 -3.51 10.98 -10.05
N MET A 50 -4.20 10.66 -11.15
CA MET A 50 -4.27 9.27 -11.66
C MET A 50 -2.89 8.76 -12.04
N ILE A 51 -2.10 9.52 -12.80
CA ILE A 51 -0.78 9.09 -13.26
C ILE A 51 0.12 8.82 -12.06
N VAL A 52 0.21 9.78 -11.12
CA VAL A 52 1.09 9.64 -9.95
C VAL A 52 0.72 8.43 -9.10
N VAL A 53 -0.57 8.24 -8.81
CA VAL A 53 -1.04 7.13 -7.98
C VAL A 53 -0.80 5.78 -8.66
N TRP A 54 -1.09 5.67 -9.96
CA TRP A 54 -0.82 4.44 -10.72
C TRP A 54 0.68 4.17 -10.91
N SER A 55 1.53 5.20 -11.02
CA SER A 55 2.99 5.03 -11.04
C SER A 55 3.51 4.47 -9.72
N ILE A 56 3.00 4.94 -8.58
CA ILE A 56 3.35 4.40 -7.25
C ILE A 56 2.87 2.95 -7.13
N PHE A 57 1.67 2.63 -7.63
CA PHE A 57 1.17 1.26 -7.70
C PHE A 57 2.15 0.37 -8.48
N LEU A 58 2.44 0.74 -9.73
CA LEU A 58 3.29 -0.04 -10.62
C LEU A 58 4.67 -0.26 -9.99
N PHE A 59 5.27 0.80 -9.46
CA PHE A 59 6.56 0.70 -8.76
C PHE A 59 6.51 -0.29 -7.60
N SER A 60 5.45 -0.26 -6.79
CA SER A 60 5.30 -1.20 -5.67
C SER A 60 5.12 -2.65 -6.12
N VAL A 61 4.39 -2.90 -7.22
CA VAL A 61 4.24 -4.25 -7.80
C VAL A 61 5.58 -4.78 -8.30
N LEU A 62 6.35 -3.94 -9.00
CA LEU A 62 7.70 -4.30 -9.45
C LEU A 62 8.63 -4.63 -8.29
N LEU A 63 8.57 -3.86 -7.20
CA LEU A 63 9.35 -4.12 -5.99
C LEU A 63 8.97 -5.47 -5.36
N VAL A 64 7.67 -5.76 -5.20
CA VAL A 64 7.20 -7.05 -4.67
C VAL A 64 7.66 -8.21 -5.57
N ALA A 65 7.57 -8.07 -6.88
CA ALA A 65 8.05 -9.08 -7.84
C ALA A 65 9.57 -9.30 -7.72
N PHE A 66 10.35 -8.22 -7.59
CA PHE A 66 11.79 -8.29 -7.42
C PHE A 66 12.19 -8.99 -6.11
N VAL A 67 11.54 -8.64 -4.99
CA VAL A 67 11.79 -9.29 -3.69
C VAL A 67 11.39 -10.76 -3.73
N LEU A 68 10.23 -11.09 -4.31
CA LEU A 68 9.79 -12.47 -4.48
C LEU A 68 10.80 -13.30 -5.28
N TRP A 69 11.35 -12.72 -6.36
CA TRP A 69 12.39 -13.36 -7.16
C TRP A 69 13.65 -13.63 -6.33
N GLN A 70 14.14 -12.66 -5.56
CA GLN A 70 15.30 -12.83 -4.68
C GLN A 70 15.08 -13.89 -3.61
N VAL A 71 13.91 -13.88 -2.95
CA VAL A 71 13.55 -14.86 -1.91
C VAL A 71 13.50 -16.27 -2.51
N LYS A 72 12.95 -16.43 -3.71
CA LYS A 72 12.92 -17.71 -4.42
C LYS A 72 14.32 -18.23 -4.76
N GLN A 73 15.22 -17.35 -5.21
CA GLN A 73 16.60 -17.73 -5.54
C GLN A 73 17.43 -18.10 -4.32
N SER A 74 17.18 -17.47 -3.17
CA SER A 74 17.94 -17.75 -1.95
C SER A 74 17.75 -19.18 -1.42
N GLN A 75 16.63 -19.84 -1.75
CA GLN A 75 16.20 -21.13 -1.19
C GLN A 75 16.20 -21.23 0.34
N ASN A 76 16.38 -20.09 1.04
CA ASN A 76 16.49 -20.04 2.49
C ASN A 76 15.10 -19.94 3.11
N GLU A 77 14.73 -20.93 3.92
CA GLU A 77 13.40 -21.00 4.55
C GLU A 77 13.11 -19.81 5.46
N ILE A 78 14.12 -19.24 6.13
CA ILE A 78 13.95 -18.07 7.00
C ILE A 78 13.50 -16.86 6.18
N TYR A 79 14.08 -16.63 5.00
CA TYR A 79 13.68 -15.55 4.12
C TYR A 79 12.28 -15.77 3.54
N GLN A 80 11.92 -17.02 3.24
CA GLN A 80 10.59 -17.36 2.74
C GLN A 80 9.51 -17.12 3.81
N TRP A 81 9.74 -17.56 5.05
CA TRP A 81 8.84 -17.28 6.16
C TRP A 81 8.77 -15.79 6.50
N SER A 82 9.90 -15.09 6.50
CA SER A 82 9.95 -13.64 6.73
C SER A 82 9.12 -12.89 5.70
N PHE A 83 9.25 -13.26 4.42
CA PHE A 83 8.44 -12.68 3.34
C PHE A 83 6.94 -12.87 3.56
N VAL A 84 6.52 -14.07 3.97
CA VAL A 84 5.10 -14.39 4.23
C VAL A 84 4.56 -13.56 5.40
N VAL A 85 5.28 -13.53 6.53
CA VAL A 85 4.87 -12.78 7.73
C VAL A 85 4.78 -11.29 7.44
N VAL A 86 5.80 -10.72 6.80
CA VAL A 86 5.82 -9.30 6.42
C VAL A 86 4.69 -8.99 5.44
N SER A 87 4.45 -9.86 4.45
CA SER A 87 3.35 -9.70 3.48
C SER A 87 1.99 -9.66 4.17
N CYS A 88 1.75 -10.53 5.15
CA CYS A 88 0.52 -10.52 5.94
C CYS A 88 0.34 -9.22 6.74
N ILE A 89 1.40 -8.77 7.43
CA ILE A 89 1.38 -7.53 8.21
C ILE A 89 1.07 -6.33 7.29
N VAL A 90 1.84 -6.19 6.20
CA VAL A 90 1.68 -5.10 5.23
C VAL A 90 0.27 -5.09 4.65
N SER A 91 -0.26 -6.25 4.27
CA SER A 91 -1.62 -6.38 3.72
C SER A 91 -2.69 -5.98 4.74
N ALA A 92 -2.50 -6.32 6.03
CA ALA A 92 -3.43 -5.92 7.10
C ALA A 92 -3.45 -4.40 7.32
N PHE A 93 -2.29 -3.75 7.28
CA PHE A 93 -2.19 -2.29 7.32
C PHE A 93 -2.87 -1.65 6.09
N GLN A 94 -2.55 -2.14 4.89
CA GLN A 94 -3.13 -1.64 3.63
C GLN A 94 -4.66 -1.79 3.62
N ALA A 95 -5.19 -2.94 4.03
CA ALA A 95 -6.64 -3.16 4.14
C ALA A 95 -7.29 -2.23 5.17
N SER A 96 -6.60 -1.94 6.28
CA SER A 96 -7.09 -1.04 7.33
C SER A 96 -7.19 0.41 6.85
N VAL A 97 -6.18 0.86 6.10
CA VAL A 97 -6.18 2.17 5.44
C VAL A 97 -7.25 2.22 4.35
N ALA A 98 -7.37 1.16 3.54
CA ALA A 98 -8.40 1.09 2.50
C ALA A 98 -9.82 1.23 3.05
N ARG A 99 -10.10 0.54 4.17
CA ARG A 99 -11.39 0.63 4.87
C ARG A 99 -11.65 2.04 5.40
N PHE A 100 -10.63 2.71 5.93
CA PHE A 100 -10.76 4.09 6.39
C PHE A 100 -11.08 5.03 5.23
N ASN A 101 -10.33 4.96 4.14
CA ASN A 101 -10.56 5.77 2.95
C ASN A 101 -11.95 5.55 2.33
N PHE A 102 -12.48 4.32 2.42
CA PHE A 102 -13.81 4.00 1.90
C PHE A 102 -14.96 4.52 2.79
N THR A 103 -14.81 4.41 4.11
CA THR A 103 -15.88 4.68 5.09
C THR A 103 -15.81 6.05 5.75
N GLY A 104 -14.65 6.71 5.72
CA GLY A 104 -14.37 7.93 6.47
C GLY A 104 -14.33 7.74 8.00
N LYS A 105 -14.58 6.53 8.52
CA LYS A 105 -14.60 6.24 9.96
C LYS A 105 -13.25 5.70 10.41
N SER A 106 -12.63 6.38 11.37
CA SER A 106 -11.28 6.06 11.85
C SER A 106 -11.22 4.73 12.62
N ASN A 107 -10.43 3.78 12.11
CA ASN A 107 -10.13 2.51 12.77
C ASN A 107 -8.98 2.65 13.78
N TYR A 108 -8.82 1.68 14.69
CA TYR A 108 -7.78 1.70 15.72
C TYR A 108 -6.37 1.90 15.14
N LEU A 109 -6.04 1.19 14.04
CA LEU A 109 -4.74 1.32 13.37
C LEU A 109 -4.53 2.69 12.72
N VAL A 110 -5.58 3.29 12.15
CA VAL A 110 -5.48 4.64 11.56
C VAL A 110 -5.33 5.69 12.66
N ARG A 111 -6.00 5.52 13.81
CA ARG A 111 -5.81 6.35 15.01
C ARG A 111 -4.39 6.24 15.57
N LEU A 112 -3.79 5.05 15.51
CA LEU A 112 -2.43 4.83 15.95
C LEU A 112 -1.43 5.55 15.03
N VAL A 113 -1.62 5.47 13.72
CA VAL A 113 -0.80 6.20 12.74
C VAL A 113 -1.01 7.72 12.80
N SER A 114 -2.24 8.19 13.03
CA SER A 114 -2.53 9.64 13.14
C SER A 114 -1.93 10.27 14.40
N ARG A 115 -1.73 9.51 15.48
CA ARG A 115 -1.01 9.97 16.69
C ARG A 115 0.45 10.32 16.44
N PHE A 116 1.08 9.77 15.41
CA PHE A 116 2.45 10.14 14.99
C PHE A 116 2.49 11.44 14.14
N ASN A 117 1.51 12.32 14.27
CA ASN A 117 1.44 13.64 13.60
C ASN A 117 1.43 13.64 12.06
N LEU A 118 1.19 12.49 11.41
CA LEU A 118 0.97 12.41 9.97
C LEU A 118 -0.44 12.89 9.55
N TYR A 119 -1.36 13.12 10.49
CA TYR A 119 -2.76 13.50 10.25
C TYR A 119 -3.32 14.46 11.33
N LYS A 120 -2.81 15.69 11.44
CA LYS A 120 -3.39 16.73 12.31
C LYS A 120 -3.73 18.02 11.60
#